data_AF-A0A3N5NYY7-F1
#
_entry.id   AF-A0A3N5NYY7-F1
#
_cell.length_a   1.000
_cell.length_b   1.000
_cell.length_c   1.000
_cell.angle_alpha   90.00
_cell.angle_beta   90.00
_cell.angle_gamma   90.00
#
_symmetry.space_group_name_H-M   'P 1'
#
loop_
_entity.id
_entity.type
_entity.pdbx_description
1 polymer ?
#
loop_
_entity_poly.entity_id
_entity_poly.type
_entity_poly.pdbx_seq_one_letter_code
_entity_poly.pdbx_strand_id
1 'polypeptide(L)'
;MRGTKFMLLAGASVAVVGALVVPLAPSSDLIAWNPPPPPLTCNLTQYKASPGLTSAVDGDLLTVSWNGQGTSQLRARFAIDNGTPTIRDLSVRRGAGEWAILGQNLTPEYQVATGIRRMSNDQANAFSSLGIDVTQEVIDKYRWYAFWDAPFSIPGYYPATGRGGRAGGPGPQAQAPAAPVLGQGGTIAEQVAAIQAGQQGRRGYNPSPNPPGFTGGRGFGLPRTEKEIRRGTSAFSASTCDVKTDGGSLAVTFPGMKLGIFDGNLRFTVYRGTNLIQMDAIARTNEPWVAYKYDAGLKGFSTAAMPKVVWRDTGGWLQQHQFGGPKAVGLSGIRAANRVLVAEGPRGSIATFPPP
;
A
#
# COMPACT_ATOMS: atom_id res chain seq x y z
N MET A 1 -65.55 -2.43 47.16
CA MET A 1 -65.25 -1.12 47.79
C MET A 1 -65.58 -0.03 46.79
N ARG A 2 -66.72 0.63 47.03
CA ARG A 2 -67.26 1.75 46.25
C ARG A 2 -66.45 3.01 46.58
N GLY A 3 -66.30 3.89 45.58
CA GLY A 3 -65.45 5.07 45.67
C GLY A 3 -66.03 6.22 46.47
N THR A 4 -65.16 7.19 46.72
CA THR A 4 -65.52 8.49 47.27
C THR A 4 -64.71 9.56 46.55
N LYS A 5 -65.43 10.50 45.94
CA LYS A 5 -64.90 11.70 45.30
C LYS A 5 -64.38 12.66 46.38
N PHE A 6 -63.27 13.33 46.13
CA PHE A 6 -62.91 14.56 46.83
C PHE A 6 -62.96 15.72 45.84
N MET A 7 -63.75 16.72 46.21
CA MET A 7 -63.92 18.00 45.53
C MET A 7 -63.39 19.05 46.50
N LEU A 8 -62.47 19.90 46.05
CA LEU A 8 -62.11 21.11 46.77
C LEU A 8 -61.85 22.23 45.75
N LEU A 9 -62.62 23.30 45.92
CA LEU A 9 -62.58 24.53 45.18
C LEU A 9 -61.85 25.60 45.99
N ALA A 10 -61.35 26.59 45.24
CA ALA A 10 -61.03 27.97 45.60
C ALA A 10 -59.59 28.29 46.03
N GLY A 11 -59.02 29.20 45.25
CA GLY A 11 -57.75 29.87 45.51
C GLY A 11 -57.25 30.57 44.25
N ALA A 12 -58.04 31.50 43.71
CA ALA A 12 -57.61 32.33 42.59
C ALA A 12 -56.55 33.33 43.06
N SER A 13 -55.39 33.34 42.39
CA SER A 13 -54.43 34.44 42.44
C SER A 13 -54.02 34.70 41.00
N VAL A 14 -54.55 35.79 40.44
CA VAL A 14 -54.25 36.25 39.09
C VAL A 14 -52.89 36.93 39.12
N ALA A 15 -51.86 36.26 38.60
CA ALA A 15 -50.64 36.92 38.15
C ALA A 15 -50.72 37.02 36.62
N VAL A 16 -50.97 38.23 36.11
CA VAL A 16 -50.88 38.51 34.68
C VAL A 16 -49.40 38.51 34.30
N VAL A 17 -48.88 37.36 33.88
CA VAL A 17 -47.65 37.30 33.10
C VAL A 17 -48.05 37.50 31.65
N GLY A 18 -47.71 38.66 31.08
CA GLY A 18 -47.87 38.91 29.65
C GLY A 18 -47.00 37.92 28.87
N ALA A 19 -47.61 36.83 28.40
CA ALA A 19 -47.00 35.94 27.44
C ALA A 19 -46.89 36.68 26.10
N LEU A 20 -45.70 37.16 25.80
CA LEU A 20 -45.32 37.57 24.45
C LEU A 20 -45.39 36.31 23.57
N VAL A 21 -46.50 36.12 22.88
CA VAL A 21 -46.64 35.11 21.83
C VAL A 21 -45.80 35.58 20.66
N VAL A 22 -44.54 35.19 20.63
CA VAL A 22 -43.73 35.28 19.41
C VAL A 22 -44.25 34.18 18.48
N PRO A 23 -44.81 34.49 17.30
CA PRO A 23 -45.15 33.46 16.34
C PRO A 23 -43.86 32.74 15.95
N LEU A 24 -43.79 31.44 16.23
CA LEU A 24 -42.80 30.54 15.64
C LEU A 24 -42.99 30.62 14.12
N ALA A 25 -42.16 31.41 13.44
CA ALA A 25 -42.04 31.31 12.01
C ALA A 25 -41.63 29.86 11.69
N PRO A 26 -42.26 29.19 10.70
CA PRO A 26 -41.77 27.91 10.26
C PRO A 26 -40.32 28.10 9.84
N SER A 27 -39.41 27.37 10.48
CA SER A 27 -38.04 27.25 10.00
C SER A 27 -38.13 26.75 8.57
N SER A 28 -37.77 27.61 7.62
CA SER A 28 -37.56 27.20 6.24
C SER A 28 -36.42 26.20 6.26
N ASP A 29 -36.75 24.91 6.35
CA ASP A 29 -35.85 23.83 6.00
C ASP A 29 -35.55 24.03 4.51
N LEU A 30 -34.49 24.77 4.23
CA LEU A 30 -33.87 24.78 2.92
C LEU A 30 -33.39 23.35 2.70
N ILE A 31 -34.20 22.56 2.00
CA ILE A 31 -33.74 21.35 1.34
C ILE A 31 -32.61 21.82 0.44
N ALA A 32 -31.37 21.66 0.89
CA ALA A 32 -30.21 21.92 0.07
C ALA A 32 -30.36 21.03 -1.16
N TRP A 33 -30.68 21.64 -2.30
CA TRP A 33 -30.68 20.94 -3.56
C TRP A 33 -29.23 20.55 -3.82
N ASN A 34 -28.90 19.29 -3.51
CA ASN A 34 -27.63 18.71 -3.92
C ASN A 34 -27.82 18.27 -5.37
N PRO A 35 -27.25 18.99 -6.36
CA PRO A 35 -27.32 18.55 -7.74
C PRO A 35 -26.68 17.15 -7.84
N PRO A 36 -27.19 16.28 -8.73
CA PRO A 36 -26.56 14.99 -8.95
C PRO A 36 -25.10 15.19 -9.34
N PRO A 37 -24.19 14.29 -8.93
CA PRO A 37 -22.79 14.39 -9.30
C PRO A 37 -22.65 14.47 -10.83
N PRO A 38 -21.68 15.26 -11.34
CA PRO A 38 -21.46 15.36 -12.78
C PRO A 38 -21.17 13.97 -13.36
N PRO A 39 -21.56 13.71 -14.62
CA PRO A 39 -21.32 12.43 -15.25
C PRO A 39 -19.82 12.13 -15.32
N LEU A 40 -19.48 10.86 -15.16
CA LEU A 40 -18.10 10.40 -15.18
C LEU A 40 -17.59 10.43 -16.62
N THR A 41 -16.54 11.20 -16.85
CA THR A 41 -15.92 11.29 -18.17
C THR A 41 -14.81 10.25 -18.29
N CYS A 42 -15.04 9.22 -19.12
CA CYS A 42 -14.06 8.19 -19.39
C CYS A 42 -13.76 8.05 -20.88
N ASN A 43 -12.48 8.02 -21.23
CA ASN A 43 -12.01 7.72 -22.57
C ASN A 43 -12.07 6.21 -22.84
N LEU A 44 -12.90 5.81 -23.79
CA LEU A 44 -13.12 4.41 -24.18
C LEU A 44 -12.49 4.07 -25.54
N THR A 45 -11.66 4.94 -26.13
CA THR A 45 -11.10 4.73 -27.47
C THR A 45 -10.27 3.45 -27.61
N GLN A 46 -9.64 3.00 -26.53
CA GLN A 46 -8.87 1.75 -26.48
C GLN A 46 -9.62 0.59 -25.82
N TYR A 47 -10.90 0.78 -25.45
CA TYR A 47 -11.75 -0.27 -24.91
C TYR A 47 -12.33 -1.10 -26.05
N LYS A 48 -12.24 -2.42 -25.89
CA LYS A 48 -12.85 -3.41 -26.78
C LYS A 48 -13.66 -4.37 -25.93
N ALA A 49 -14.98 -4.37 -26.12
CA ALA A 49 -15.87 -5.31 -25.44
C ALA A 49 -15.57 -6.75 -25.89
N SER A 50 -15.66 -7.71 -24.98
CA SER A 50 -15.63 -9.12 -25.34
C SER A 50 -16.50 -9.96 -24.40
N PRO A 51 -16.94 -11.16 -24.82
CA PRO A 51 -17.71 -12.03 -23.94
C PRO A 51 -17.00 -12.27 -22.61
N GLY A 52 -17.71 -12.03 -21.50
CA GLY A 52 -17.17 -12.20 -20.15
C GLY A 52 -16.12 -11.15 -19.73
N LEU A 53 -15.97 -10.04 -20.45
CA LEU A 53 -15.17 -8.88 -20.03
C LEU A 53 -15.71 -7.61 -20.69
N THR A 54 -16.46 -6.84 -19.90
CA THR A 54 -17.20 -5.66 -20.40
C THR A 54 -17.04 -4.47 -19.46
N SER A 55 -17.24 -3.29 -20.03
CA SER A 55 -17.25 -2.01 -19.36
C SER A 55 -18.35 -1.13 -19.91
N ALA A 56 -19.03 -0.36 -19.05
CA ALA A 56 -20.06 0.60 -19.42
C ALA A 56 -20.04 1.81 -18.46
N VAL A 57 -20.23 3.01 -19.01
CA VAL A 57 -20.43 4.25 -18.23
C VAL A 57 -21.92 4.54 -18.17
N ASP A 58 -22.44 4.78 -16.97
CA ASP A 58 -23.81 5.20 -16.71
C ASP A 58 -23.81 6.28 -15.61
N GLY A 59 -24.21 7.50 -15.97
CA GLY A 59 -24.11 8.66 -15.08
C GLY A 59 -22.69 8.91 -14.57
N ASP A 60 -22.50 8.87 -13.25
CA ASP A 60 -21.23 9.03 -12.55
C ASP A 60 -20.48 7.70 -12.30
N LEU A 61 -20.96 6.59 -12.86
CA LEU A 61 -20.45 5.24 -12.61
C LEU A 61 -19.85 4.59 -13.85
N LEU A 62 -18.62 4.11 -13.73
CA LEU A 62 -18.03 3.15 -14.65
C LEU A 62 -18.18 1.74 -14.08
N THR A 63 -18.97 0.90 -14.73
CA THR A 63 -19.13 -0.52 -14.36
C THR A 63 -18.21 -1.39 -15.18
N VAL A 64 -17.32 -2.14 -14.52
CA VAL A 64 -16.51 -3.21 -15.13
C VAL A 64 -17.02 -4.55 -14.63
N SER A 65 -17.31 -5.47 -15.55
CA SER A 65 -17.76 -6.84 -15.23
C SER A 65 -16.90 -7.87 -15.95
N TRP A 66 -16.53 -8.95 -15.26
CA TRP A 66 -15.76 -10.02 -15.85
C TRP A 66 -16.15 -11.41 -15.32
N ASN A 67 -15.99 -12.41 -16.19
CA ASN A 67 -16.08 -13.81 -15.81
C ASN A 67 -14.80 -14.16 -15.03
N GLY A 68 -14.99 -14.72 -13.84
CA GLY A 68 -13.91 -15.18 -12.99
C GLY A 68 -13.55 -16.64 -13.19
N GLN A 69 -12.98 -17.24 -12.16
CA GLN A 69 -12.66 -18.66 -12.16
C GLN A 69 -13.94 -19.51 -11.99
N GLY A 70 -14.06 -20.60 -12.76
CA GLY A 70 -15.22 -21.49 -12.71
C GLY A 70 -16.50 -20.76 -13.14
N THR A 71 -17.52 -20.80 -12.29
CA THR A 71 -18.80 -20.12 -12.55
C THR A 71 -18.90 -18.73 -11.91
N SER A 72 -17.79 -18.20 -11.36
CA SER A 72 -17.80 -16.88 -10.72
C SER A 72 -17.95 -15.77 -11.76
N GLN A 73 -18.67 -14.73 -11.39
CA GLN A 73 -18.71 -13.46 -12.10
C GLN A 73 -18.44 -12.34 -11.11
N LEU A 74 -17.65 -11.37 -11.53
CA LEU A 74 -17.18 -10.28 -10.68
C LEU A 74 -17.57 -8.95 -11.32
N ARG A 75 -17.75 -7.95 -10.45
CA ARG A 75 -18.07 -6.59 -10.84
C ARG A 75 -17.36 -5.60 -9.93
N ALA A 76 -16.79 -4.57 -10.53
CA ALA A 76 -16.31 -3.38 -9.85
C ALA A 76 -16.98 -2.15 -10.47
N ARG A 77 -17.64 -1.32 -9.67
CA ARG A 77 -18.13 -0.01 -10.10
C ARG A 77 -17.22 1.08 -9.57
N PHE A 78 -16.70 1.91 -10.46
CA PHE A 78 -15.81 3.01 -10.15
C PHE A 78 -16.53 4.34 -10.27
N ALA A 79 -16.15 5.29 -9.42
CA ALA A 79 -16.56 6.69 -9.46
C ALA A 79 -15.36 7.58 -9.12
N ILE A 80 -15.54 8.90 -9.22
CA ILE A 80 -14.59 9.89 -8.74
C ILE A 80 -15.30 10.78 -7.71
N ASP A 81 -14.87 10.70 -6.45
CA ASP A 81 -15.37 11.51 -5.35
C ASP A 81 -14.40 12.64 -5.03
N ASN A 82 -14.75 13.88 -5.34
CA ASN A 82 -13.91 15.05 -5.04
C ASN A 82 -12.44 14.86 -5.44
N GLY A 83 -12.20 14.30 -6.63
CA GLY A 83 -10.86 14.00 -7.13
C GLY A 83 -10.32 12.60 -6.78
N THR A 84 -10.95 11.88 -5.86
CA THR A 84 -10.51 10.56 -5.40
C THR A 84 -11.22 9.44 -6.18
N PRO A 85 -10.48 8.57 -6.90
CA PRO A 85 -11.06 7.36 -7.47
C PRO A 85 -11.62 6.45 -6.35
N THR A 86 -12.88 6.06 -6.46
CA THR A 86 -13.58 5.25 -5.47
C THR A 86 -14.15 4.01 -6.12
N ILE A 87 -13.98 2.84 -5.50
CA ILE A 87 -14.73 1.63 -5.86
C ILE A 87 -16.06 1.67 -5.09
N ARG A 88 -17.13 2.05 -5.78
CA ARG A 88 -18.49 2.15 -5.24
C ARG A 88 -19.01 0.81 -4.74
N ASP A 89 -18.82 -0.24 -5.54
CA ASP A 89 -18.97 -1.61 -5.09
C ASP A 89 -17.92 -2.54 -5.72
N LEU A 90 -17.45 -3.48 -4.91
CA LEU A 90 -16.74 -4.66 -5.37
C LEU A 90 -17.60 -5.86 -5.05
N SER A 91 -18.06 -6.58 -6.08
CA SER A 91 -19.08 -7.61 -5.95
C SER A 91 -18.72 -8.89 -6.69
N VAL A 92 -19.22 -10.01 -6.18
CA VAL A 92 -19.08 -11.33 -6.78
C VAL A 92 -20.42 -12.05 -6.78
N ARG A 93 -20.68 -12.88 -7.79
CA ARG A 93 -21.74 -13.89 -7.78
C ARG A 93 -21.20 -15.22 -8.28
N ARG A 94 -21.80 -16.33 -7.85
CA ARG A 94 -21.49 -17.67 -8.33
C ARG A 94 -22.66 -18.19 -9.17
N GLY A 95 -22.40 -18.49 -10.45
CA GLY A 95 -23.44 -18.94 -11.37
C GLY A 95 -24.58 -17.93 -11.48
N ALA A 96 -25.81 -18.42 -11.36
CA ALA A 96 -27.03 -17.61 -11.34
C ALA A 96 -27.42 -17.10 -9.94
N GLY A 97 -26.54 -17.25 -8.93
CA GLY A 97 -26.79 -16.76 -7.58
C GLY A 97 -26.83 -15.24 -7.47
N GLU A 98 -27.20 -14.75 -6.28
CA GLU A 98 -27.23 -13.32 -5.99
C GLU A 98 -25.85 -12.68 -6.00
N TRP A 99 -25.79 -11.39 -6.33
CA TRP A 99 -24.61 -10.56 -6.14
C TRP A 99 -24.33 -10.36 -4.64
N ALA A 100 -23.16 -10.81 -4.21
CA ALA A 100 -22.59 -10.51 -2.92
C ALA A 100 -21.66 -9.30 -3.03
N ILE A 101 -21.93 -8.27 -2.23
CA ILE A 101 -21.06 -7.11 -2.10
C ILE A 101 -19.96 -7.44 -1.09
N LEU A 102 -18.70 -7.34 -1.53
CA LEU A 102 -17.52 -7.59 -0.71
C LEU A 102 -16.97 -6.30 -0.09
N GLY A 103 -17.25 -5.15 -0.70
CA GLY A 103 -16.91 -3.83 -0.17
C GLY A 103 -17.64 -2.72 -0.92
N GLN A 104 -17.83 -1.59 -0.24
CA GLN A 104 -18.53 -0.41 -0.78
C GLN A 104 -17.76 0.85 -0.44
N ASN A 105 -17.80 1.82 -1.35
CA ASN A 105 -17.13 3.12 -1.22
C ASN A 105 -15.65 2.97 -0.79
N LEU A 106 -14.97 1.98 -1.38
CA LEU A 106 -13.58 1.69 -1.07
C LEU A 106 -12.70 2.74 -1.72
N THR A 107 -11.78 3.29 -0.95
CA THR A 107 -10.82 4.29 -1.45
C THR A 107 -9.40 3.70 -1.44
N PRO A 108 -8.63 3.90 -2.52
CA PRO A 108 -7.21 3.56 -2.56
C PRO A 108 -6.43 4.35 -1.51
N GLU A 109 -5.47 3.69 -0.87
CA GLU A 109 -4.54 4.32 0.05
C GLU A 109 -3.13 3.79 -0.20
N TYR A 110 -2.20 4.70 -0.41
CA TYR A 110 -0.78 4.41 -0.46
C TYR A 110 -0.05 5.27 0.56
N GLN A 111 0.95 4.68 1.22
CA GLN A 111 1.92 5.39 2.02
C GLN A 111 3.30 5.09 1.46
N VAL A 112 4.15 6.10 1.35
CA VAL A 112 5.53 5.95 0.87
C VAL A 112 6.48 6.56 1.88
N ALA A 113 7.59 5.86 2.12
CA ALA A 113 8.79 6.45 2.67
C ALA A 113 9.83 6.52 1.56
N THR A 114 10.50 7.66 1.41
CA THR A 114 11.57 7.86 0.43
C THR A 114 12.82 8.42 1.09
N GLY A 115 13.96 8.14 0.48
CA GLY A 115 15.24 8.72 0.82
C GLY A 115 16.28 8.40 -0.23
N ILE A 116 17.53 8.75 0.05
CA ILE A 116 18.64 8.53 -0.89
C ILE A 116 19.17 7.09 -0.77
N ARG A 117 19.34 6.42 -1.90
CA ARG A 117 20.00 5.11 -2.03
C ARG A 117 21.42 5.21 -1.51
N ARG A 118 21.85 4.19 -0.78
CA ARG A 118 23.21 4.10 -0.27
C ARG A 118 23.91 2.88 -0.84
N MET A 119 25.23 3.01 -1.02
CA MET A 119 26.13 1.90 -1.30
C MET A 119 26.19 0.97 -0.08
N SER A 120 26.30 -0.34 -0.32
CA SER A 120 26.48 -1.31 0.78
C SER A 120 27.91 -1.23 1.33
N ASN A 121 28.10 -1.56 2.61
CA ASN A 121 29.44 -1.63 3.19
C ASN A 121 30.30 -2.72 2.54
N ASP A 122 29.70 -3.84 2.13
CA ASP A 122 30.41 -4.90 1.42
C ASP A 122 30.97 -4.41 0.08
N GLN A 123 30.19 -3.59 -0.65
CA GLN A 123 30.63 -2.98 -1.90
C GLN A 123 31.74 -1.96 -1.65
N ALA A 124 31.61 -1.11 -0.63
CA ALA A 124 32.67 -0.16 -0.26
C ALA A 124 33.97 -0.89 0.14
N ASN A 125 33.88 -1.94 0.95
CA ASN A 125 35.03 -2.75 1.34
C ASN A 125 35.68 -3.46 0.15
N ALA A 126 34.89 -3.95 -0.80
CA ALA A 126 35.40 -4.53 -2.04
C ALA A 126 36.18 -3.49 -2.84
N PHE A 127 35.66 -2.27 -3.02
CA PHE A 127 36.38 -1.19 -3.68
C PHE A 127 37.71 -0.84 -2.99
N SER A 128 37.69 -0.68 -1.66
CA SER A 128 38.92 -0.43 -0.91
C SER A 128 39.95 -1.57 -1.03
N SER A 129 39.51 -2.84 -1.07
CA SER A 129 40.41 -3.99 -1.27
C SER A 129 41.07 -4.02 -2.65
N LEU A 130 40.49 -3.32 -3.62
CA LEU A 130 41.00 -3.17 -4.99
C LEU A 130 41.84 -1.88 -5.16
N GLY A 131 42.09 -1.14 -4.07
CA GLY A 131 42.79 0.15 -4.13
C GLY A 131 41.98 1.28 -4.76
N ILE A 132 40.64 1.15 -4.82
CA ILE A 132 39.74 2.19 -5.29
C ILE A 132 39.31 3.04 -4.08
N ASP A 133 39.66 4.32 -4.10
CA ASP A 133 39.20 5.27 -3.09
C ASP A 133 37.67 5.44 -3.17
N VAL A 134 36.99 5.29 -2.04
CA VAL A 134 35.53 5.44 -1.94
C VAL A 134 35.19 6.93 -1.80
N THR A 135 35.41 7.69 -2.87
CA THR A 135 35.06 9.12 -2.93
C THR A 135 33.56 9.32 -3.15
N GLN A 136 33.07 10.55 -2.97
CA GLN A 136 31.68 10.89 -3.20
C GLN A 136 31.24 10.58 -4.64
N GLU A 137 32.09 10.82 -5.62
CA GLU A 137 31.86 10.52 -7.05
C GLU A 137 31.71 9.02 -7.29
N VAL A 138 32.54 8.20 -6.64
CA VAL A 138 32.43 6.73 -6.68
C VAL A 138 31.12 6.29 -6.02
N ILE A 139 30.73 6.89 -4.89
CA ILE A 139 29.47 6.58 -4.23
C ILE A 139 28.28 6.97 -5.11
N ASP A 140 28.27 8.17 -5.70
CA ASP A 140 27.20 8.63 -6.60
C ASP A 140 27.10 7.74 -7.84
N LYS A 141 28.23 7.36 -8.44
CA LYS A 141 28.25 6.48 -9.61
C LYS A 141 27.75 5.07 -9.31
N TYR A 142 28.10 4.50 -8.15
CA TYR A 142 27.92 3.06 -7.90
C TYR A 142 26.84 2.70 -6.88
N ARG A 143 26.23 3.65 -6.16
CA ARG A 143 25.10 3.39 -5.23
C ARG A 143 23.85 2.79 -5.90
N TRP A 144 23.75 2.88 -7.22
CA TRP A 144 22.70 2.20 -7.98
C TRP A 144 22.86 0.68 -7.92
N TYR A 145 24.11 0.20 -8.02
CA TYR A 145 24.47 -1.22 -8.12
C TYR A 145 24.53 -1.95 -6.77
N ALA A 146 24.15 -1.30 -5.67
CA ALA A 146 24.09 -1.94 -4.37
C ALA A 146 23.18 -3.18 -4.44
N PHE A 147 23.79 -4.36 -4.31
CA PHE A 147 23.15 -5.68 -4.38
C PHE A 147 22.65 -6.10 -2.99
N TRP A 148 21.37 -6.49 -2.90
CA TRP A 148 20.60 -6.94 -1.71
C TRP A 148 20.47 -5.97 -0.51
N ASP A 149 19.25 -5.87 0.04
CA ASP A 149 18.83 -5.35 1.37
C ASP A 149 19.32 -3.98 1.89
N ALA A 150 20.09 -3.21 1.12
CA ALA A 150 20.80 -2.03 1.61
C ALA A 150 20.38 -0.63 1.11
N PRO A 151 19.54 -0.43 0.07
CA PRO A 151 19.37 0.92 -0.44
C PRO A 151 18.52 1.79 0.50
N PHE A 152 17.66 1.23 1.37
CA PHE A 152 16.75 2.00 2.22
C PHE A 152 16.42 1.36 3.58
N SER A 153 17.36 1.45 4.51
CA SER A 153 17.15 1.17 5.93
C SER A 153 16.51 2.38 6.63
N ILE A 154 15.33 2.18 7.21
CA ILE A 154 14.52 3.19 7.93
C ILE A 154 14.52 2.79 9.42
N PRO A 155 14.98 3.66 10.35
CA PRO A 155 14.88 3.40 11.78
C PRO A 155 13.45 3.09 12.21
N GLY A 156 13.27 2.05 13.05
CA GLY A 156 11.96 1.67 13.60
C GLY A 156 10.94 1.07 12.62
N TYR A 157 11.27 0.93 11.33
CA TYR A 157 10.34 0.40 10.32
C TYR A 157 10.10 -1.12 10.45
N TYR A 158 11.06 -1.85 11.02
CA TYR A 158 10.87 -3.26 11.37
C TYR A 158 10.46 -3.36 12.84
N PRO A 159 9.40 -4.13 13.18
CA PRO A 159 9.00 -4.29 14.57
C PRO A 159 10.15 -4.85 15.40
N ALA A 160 10.36 -4.25 16.58
CA ALA A 160 11.50 -4.50 17.48
C ALA A 160 11.61 -5.94 18.01
N THR A 161 10.64 -6.82 17.73
CA THR A 161 10.62 -8.22 18.20
C THR A 161 11.34 -9.20 17.26
N GLY A 162 11.98 -8.73 16.20
CA GLY A 162 12.83 -9.55 15.35
C GLY A 162 14.18 -9.90 15.99
N ARG A 163 14.24 -10.93 16.84
CA ARG A 163 15.47 -11.70 17.10
C ARG A 163 15.89 -12.36 15.77
N GLY A 164 16.49 -11.59 14.88
CA GLY A 164 16.81 -12.00 13.51
C GLY A 164 18.15 -11.43 13.00
N GLY A 165 18.96 -10.86 13.88
CA GLY A 165 20.35 -10.57 13.62
C GLY A 165 21.17 -11.22 14.72
N ARG A 166 21.98 -12.24 14.37
CA ARG A 166 23.09 -12.68 15.22
C ARG A 166 23.93 -11.45 15.52
N ALA A 167 23.82 -10.95 16.75
CA ALA A 167 24.88 -10.13 17.33
C ALA A 167 26.16 -10.97 17.23
N GLY A 168 27.21 -10.38 16.64
CA GLY A 168 28.50 -11.02 16.48
C GLY A 168 29.05 -11.43 17.84
N GLY A 169 29.05 -12.72 18.12
CA GLY A 169 29.92 -13.36 19.11
C GLY A 169 31.04 -14.09 18.36
N PRO A 170 32.27 -14.13 18.90
CA PRO A 170 33.41 -14.71 18.20
C PRO A 170 33.27 -16.24 18.13
N GLY A 171 33.19 -16.79 16.92
CA GLY A 171 33.19 -18.23 16.65
C GLY A 171 34.57 -18.72 16.20
N PRO A 172 34.93 -19.99 16.43
CA PRO A 172 36.32 -20.46 16.52
C PRO A 172 37.01 -20.60 15.16
N GLN A 173 38.31 -20.32 15.17
CA GLN A 173 39.22 -20.53 14.04
C GLN A 173 39.31 -22.01 13.66
N ALA A 174 38.89 -22.35 12.44
CA ALA A 174 39.24 -23.60 11.80
C ALA A 174 39.96 -23.28 10.48
N GLN A 175 41.24 -23.61 10.42
CA GLN A 175 42.08 -23.51 9.22
C GLN A 175 41.63 -24.53 8.17
N ALA A 176 41.44 -24.07 6.93
CA ALA A 176 41.19 -24.92 5.76
C ALA A 176 42.09 -24.45 4.60
N PRO A 177 42.57 -25.38 3.74
CA PRO A 177 43.83 -25.28 3.01
C PRO A 177 43.79 -24.35 1.79
N ALA A 178 44.99 -23.96 1.33
CA ALA A 178 45.23 -22.99 0.28
C ALA A 178 44.82 -23.48 -1.13
N ALA A 179 44.14 -22.62 -1.89
CA ALA A 179 43.83 -22.77 -3.31
C ALA A 179 44.46 -21.61 -4.10
N PRO A 180 44.75 -21.79 -5.41
CA PRO A 180 45.81 -21.06 -6.11
C PRO A 180 45.48 -19.60 -6.44
N VAL A 181 46.52 -18.77 -6.47
CA VAL A 181 46.51 -17.33 -6.80
C VAL A 181 46.53 -17.15 -8.31
N LEU A 182 45.63 -16.33 -8.87
CA LEU A 182 45.68 -15.88 -10.27
C LEU A 182 46.17 -14.42 -10.39
N GLY A 183 46.96 -14.19 -11.44
CA GLY A 183 47.83 -13.03 -11.64
C GLY A 183 47.15 -11.76 -12.16
N GLN A 184 47.92 -10.67 -12.09
CA GLN A 184 47.60 -9.32 -12.54
C GLN A 184 47.41 -9.24 -14.06
N GLY A 185 46.28 -8.68 -14.50
CA GLY A 185 46.08 -8.30 -15.90
C GLY A 185 44.59 -8.19 -16.26
N GLY A 186 44.16 -7.00 -16.67
CA GLY A 186 42.80 -6.74 -17.15
C GLY A 186 42.35 -5.29 -16.90
N THR A 187 41.57 -4.74 -17.82
CA THR A 187 40.93 -3.42 -17.70
C THR A 187 39.94 -3.41 -16.52
N ILE A 188 39.61 -2.21 -16.01
CA ILE A 188 38.65 -2.02 -14.92
C ILE A 188 37.29 -2.71 -15.23
N ALA A 189 36.88 -2.73 -16.49
CA ALA A 189 35.64 -3.38 -16.93
C ALA A 189 35.67 -4.91 -16.75
N GLU A 190 36.81 -5.55 -17.03
CA GLU A 190 36.98 -7.00 -16.92
C GLU A 190 36.99 -7.46 -15.44
N GLN A 191 37.57 -6.64 -14.57
CA GLN A 191 37.61 -6.92 -13.14
C GLN A 191 36.25 -6.72 -12.47
N VAL A 192 35.47 -5.72 -12.89
CA VAL A 192 34.08 -5.51 -12.45
C VAL A 192 33.18 -6.66 -12.91
N ALA A 193 33.37 -7.17 -14.13
CA ALA A 193 32.64 -8.33 -14.64
C ALA A 193 32.96 -9.62 -13.85
N ALA A 194 34.22 -9.83 -13.46
CA ALA A 194 34.63 -10.99 -12.67
C ALA A 194 33.99 -11.04 -11.26
N ILE A 195 33.79 -9.87 -10.64
CA ILE A 195 33.10 -9.75 -9.34
C ILE A 195 31.60 -10.00 -9.50
N GLN A 196 30.98 -9.47 -10.57
CA GLN A 196 29.58 -9.74 -10.89
C GLN A 196 29.33 -11.23 -11.20
N ALA A 197 30.35 -11.96 -11.65
CA ALA A 197 30.33 -13.40 -11.88
C ALA A 197 30.59 -14.26 -10.62
N GLY A 198 30.73 -13.65 -9.43
CA GLY A 198 30.79 -14.37 -8.15
C GLY A 198 32.15 -14.95 -7.77
N GLN A 199 33.25 -14.48 -8.36
CA GLN A 199 34.60 -14.93 -7.96
C GLN A 199 35.07 -14.22 -6.66
N GLN A 200 35.50 -15.00 -5.67
CA GLN A 200 35.89 -14.51 -4.34
C GLN A 200 37.29 -13.89 -4.33
N GLY A 201 37.42 -12.68 -3.78
CA GLY A 201 38.70 -12.01 -3.53
C GLY A 201 39.54 -12.65 -2.41
N ARG A 202 40.82 -12.24 -2.33
CA ARG A 202 41.87 -12.81 -1.45
C ARG A 202 41.46 -12.95 0.03
N ARG A 203 41.77 -14.11 0.63
CA ARG A 203 41.80 -14.30 2.09
C ARG A 203 43.02 -13.56 2.67
N GLY A 204 42.79 -12.61 3.58
CA GLY A 204 43.84 -11.99 4.40
C GLY A 204 43.89 -10.46 4.42
N TYR A 205 43.03 -9.74 3.69
CA TYR A 205 42.92 -8.29 3.85
C TYR A 205 41.99 -7.97 5.02
N ASN A 206 42.56 -7.45 6.12
CA ASN A 206 41.83 -6.88 7.24
C ASN A 206 41.94 -5.34 7.15
N PRO A 207 40.97 -4.62 6.58
CA PRO A 207 40.96 -3.17 6.67
C PRO A 207 40.63 -2.80 8.12
N SER A 208 41.60 -2.29 8.86
CA SER A 208 41.36 -1.69 10.18
C SER A 208 41.47 -0.17 10.08
N PRO A 209 40.70 0.62 10.85
CA PRO A 209 39.31 0.45 11.24
C PRO A 209 38.40 1.04 10.17
N ASN A 210 37.16 0.57 10.12
CA ASN A 210 36.00 1.26 9.57
C ASN A 210 36.22 2.77 9.27
N PRO A 211 36.03 3.24 8.01
CA PRO A 211 36.09 4.66 7.72
C PRO A 211 35.11 5.44 8.63
N PRO A 212 35.38 6.71 8.95
CA PRO A 212 34.52 7.51 9.82
C PRO A 212 33.05 7.45 9.36
N GLY A 213 32.14 7.02 10.25
CA GLY A 213 30.70 6.87 9.93
C GLY A 213 30.19 5.43 9.69
N PHE A 214 31.01 4.42 9.99
CA PHE A 214 30.59 3.02 9.93
C PHE A 214 29.80 2.62 11.19
N THR A 215 28.50 2.41 11.08
CA THR A 215 27.64 2.04 12.23
C THR A 215 26.95 0.68 12.02
N GLY A 216 27.70 -0.40 11.83
CA GLY A 216 27.19 -1.79 11.97
C GLY A 216 25.99 -2.24 11.12
N GLY A 217 25.38 -1.37 10.32
CA GLY A 217 24.30 -1.68 9.39
C GLY A 217 24.85 -1.99 8.01
N ARG A 218 24.06 -2.64 7.15
CA ARG A 218 24.47 -3.02 5.79
C ARG A 218 24.52 -1.83 4.81
N GLY A 219 25.11 -0.69 5.17
CA GLY A 219 25.19 0.49 4.30
C GLY A 219 26.14 1.58 4.79
N PHE A 220 26.78 2.28 3.85
CA PHE A 220 27.76 3.32 4.14
C PHE A 220 27.10 4.56 4.78
N GLY A 221 27.75 5.14 5.79
CA GLY A 221 27.34 6.36 6.49
C GLY A 221 26.08 6.24 7.37
N LEU A 222 25.67 5.03 7.77
CA LEU A 222 24.51 4.79 8.66
C LEU A 222 24.77 5.36 10.08
N PRO A 223 23.75 5.41 10.96
CA PRO A 223 22.31 5.28 10.68
C PRO A 223 21.80 6.49 9.89
N ARG A 224 20.64 6.34 9.22
CA ARG A 224 19.94 7.50 8.63
C ARG A 224 19.39 8.38 9.74
N THR A 225 19.49 9.69 9.57
CA THR A 225 18.70 10.62 10.38
C THR A 225 17.24 10.61 9.92
N GLU A 226 16.30 10.94 10.81
CA GLU A 226 14.88 11.06 10.42
C GLU A 226 14.65 12.12 9.33
N LYS A 227 15.50 13.16 9.30
CA LYS A 227 15.45 14.23 8.30
C LYS A 227 15.74 13.75 6.87
N GLU A 228 16.41 12.62 6.72
CA GLU A 228 16.69 12.01 5.40
C GLU A 228 15.53 11.16 4.87
N ILE A 229 14.49 10.94 5.68
CA ILE A 229 13.34 10.12 5.32
C ILE A 229 12.13 11.04 5.13
N ARG A 230 11.64 11.11 3.89
CA ARG A 230 10.40 11.81 3.57
C ARG A 230 9.26 10.79 3.55
N ARG A 231 8.15 11.15 4.19
CA ARG A 231 6.94 10.33 4.18
C ARG A 231 5.86 11.05 3.38
N GLY A 232 5.09 10.29 2.61
CA GLY A 232 3.98 10.80 1.84
C GLY A 232 2.82 9.82 1.86
N THR A 233 1.61 10.36 1.80
CA THR A 233 0.38 9.59 1.59
C THR A 233 -0.17 9.94 0.21
N SER A 234 -0.87 9.01 -0.42
CA SER A 234 -1.54 9.26 -1.71
C SER A 234 -2.52 10.43 -1.60
N ALA A 235 -2.45 11.33 -2.58
CA ALA A 235 -3.47 12.33 -2.86
C ALA A 235 -3.91 12.20 -4.31
N PHE A 236 -5.18 12.48 -4.59
CA PHE A 236 -5.78 12.29 -5.90
C PHE A 236 -6.53 13.55 -6.34
N SER A 237 -6.39 13.90 -7.61
CA SER A 237 -7.12 14.98 -8.27
C SER A 237 -7.66 14.53 -9.63
N ALA A 238 -8.15 13.29 -9.70
CA ALA A 238 -8.70 12.71 -10.91
C ALA A 238 -10.00 13.45 -11.30
N SER A 239 -10.15 13.75 -12.59
CA SER A 239 -11.41 14.29 -13.14
C SER A 239 -11.95 13.43 -14.29
N THR A 240 -11.12 12.52 -14.81
CA THR A 240 -11.44 11.63 -15.91
C THR A 240 -10.88 10.23 -15.65
N CYS A 241 -11.24 9.29 -16.51
CA CYS A 241 -10.60 7.97 -16.55
C CYS A 241 -10.30 7.51 -17.98
N ASP A 242 -9.40 6.56 -18.15
CA ASP A 242 -9.12 5.89 -19.41
C ASP A 242 -9.35 4.38 -19.26
N VAL A 243 -10.09 3.78 -20.21
CA VAL A 243 -10.37 2.35 -20.22
C VAL A 243 -9.72 1.70 -21.42
N LYS A 244 -8.93 0.65 -21.16
CA LYS A 244 -8.19 -0.11 -22.18
C LYS A 244 -8.43 -1.60 -22.02
N THR A 245 -8.65 -2.28 -23.14
CA THR A 245 -8.62 -3.76 -23.18
C THR A 245 -7.30 -4.23 -23.78
N ASP A 246 -6.68 -5.23 -23.17
CA ASP A 246 -5.52 -5.94 -23.73
C ASP A 246 -5.69 -7.46 -23.53
N GLY A 247 -6.02 -8.16 -24.62
CA GLY A 247 -6.33 -9.59 -24.59
C GLY A 247 -7.45 -9.94 -23.61
N GLY A 248 -7.11 -10.73 -22.58
CA GLY A 248 -8.03 -11.13 -21.51
C GLY A 248 -8.09 -10.16 -20.32
N SER A 249 -7.47 -8.99 -20.41
CA SER A 249 -7.41 -8.00 -19.32
C SER A 249 -8.09 -6.68 -19.69
N LEU A 250 -8.63 -5.99 -18.69
CA LEU A 250 -9.20 -4.65 -18.83
C LEU A 250 -8.65 -3.76 -17.73
N ALA A 251 -8.09 -2.62 -18.14
CA ALA A 251 -7.52 -1.62 -17.25
C ALA A 251 -8.36 -0.35 -17.22
N VAL A 252 -8.57 0.19 -16.02
CA VAL A 252 -9.14 1.52 -15.77
C VAL A 252 -8.07 2.38 -15.12
N THR A 253 -7.69 3.48 -15.77
CA THR A 253 -6.63 4.39 -15.30
C THR A 253 -7.23 5.73 -14.91
N PHE A 254 -6.84 6.24 -13.74
CA PHE A 254 -7.24 7.54 -13.20
C PHE A 254 -5.99 8.42 -13.08
N PRO A 255 -5.85 9.44 -13.95
CA PRO A 255 -4.76 10.40 -13.85
C PRO A 255 -4.85 11.29 -12.60
N GLY A 256 -3.72 11.88 -12.19
CA GLY A 256 -3.71 12.88 -11.10
C GLY A 256 -3.43 12.31 -9.72
N MET A 257 -2.67 11.22 -9.62
CA MET A 257 -2.14 10.72 -8.36
C MET A 257 -0.83 11.44 -7.99
N LYS A 258 -0.74 11.87 -6.74
CA LYS A 258 0.48 12.29 -6.06
C LYS A 258 0.79 11.27 -4.96
N LEU A 259 2.06 10.88 -4.82
CA LEU A 259 2.52 9.99 -3.75
C LEU A 259 3.91 10.44 -3.27
N GLY A 260 3.95 11.36 -2.31
CA GLY A 260 5.21 11.97 -1.87
C GLY A 260 5.89 12.71 -3.04
N ILE A 261 7.06 12.22 -3.46
CA ILE A 261 7.87 12.79 -4.56
C ILE A 261 7.51 12.23 -5.94
N PHE A 262 6.48 11.37 -5.99
CA PHE A 262 6.05 10.69 -7.19
C PHE A 262 4.76 11.29 -7.72
N ASP A 263 4.70 11.44 -9.04
CA ASP A 263 3.56 11.91 -9.80
C ASP A 263 3.15 10.85 -10.82
N GLY A 264 1.84 10.63 -10.97
CA GLY A 264 1.36 9.71 -11.99
C GLY A 264 -0.12 9.37 -11.87
N ASN A 265 -0.42 8.09 -12.02
CA ASN A 265 -1.78 7.59 -12.18
C ASN A 265 -2.05 6.43 -11.23
N LEU A 266 -3.31 6.29 -10.83
CA LEU A 266 -3.82 5.05 -10.25
C LEU A 266 -4.40 4.18 -11.37
N ARG A 267 -4.11 2.88 -11.38
CA ARG A 267 -4.72 1.94 -12.33
C ARG A 267 -5.29 0.73 -11.62
N PHE A 268 -6.50 0.35 -12.02
CA PHE A 268 -7.07 -0.96 -11.71
C PHE A 268 -7.01 -1.84 -12.96
N THR A 269 -6.69 -3.12 -12.79
CA THR A 269 -6.71 -4.10 -13.90
C THR A 269 -7.40 -5.36 -13.46
N VAL A 270 -8.34 -5.85 -14.26
CA VAL A 270 -9.06 -7.12 -14.02
C VAL A 270 -8.68 -8.13 -15.10
N TYR A 271 -8.75 -9.41 -14.75
CA TYR A 271 -8.32 -10.51 -15.63
C TYR A 271 -9.43 -11.54 -15.80
N ARG A 272 -9.98 -11.62 -17.02
CA ARG A 272 -11.01 -12.62 -17.38
C ARG A 272 -10.47 -14.03 -17.14
N GLY A 273 -11.31 -14.88 -16.55
CA GLY A 273 -10.97 -16.25 -16.15
C GLY A 273 -10.40 -16.36 -14.73
N THR A 274 -10.21 -15.23 -14.03
CA THR A 274 -9.68 -15.20 -12.67
C THR A 274 -10.54 -14.32 -11.75
N ASN A 275 -10.44 -14.55 -10.45
CA ASN A 275 -11.07 -13.69 -9.45
C ASN A 275 -10.16 -12.52 -9.02
N LEU A 276 -9.23 -12.10 -9.89
CA LEU A 276 -8.20 -11.11 -9.55
C LEU A 276 -8.55 -9.71 -10.06
N ILE A 277 -8.24 -8.74 -9.21
CA ILE A 277 -8.14 -7.32 -9.54
C ILE A 277 -6.80 -6.82 -9.00
N GLN A 278 -6.02 -6.17 -9.86
CA GLN A 278 -4.75 -5.54 -9.54
C GLN A 278 -4.96 -4.03 -9.38
N MET A 279 -4.26 -3.44 -8.42
CA MET A 279 -4.26 -2.00 -8.17
C MET A 279 -2.80 -1.51 -8.21
N ASP A 280 -2.50 -0.62 -9.14
CA ASP A 280 -1.16 -0.08 -9.38
C ASP A 280 -1.10 1.42 -9.13
N ALA A 281 -0.04 1.86 -8.46
CA ALA A 281 0.46 3.23 -8.52
C ALA A 281 1.49 3.35 -9.64
N ILE A 282 1.07 3.83 -10.82
CA ILE A 282 1.97 4.05 -11.96
C ILE A 282 2.52 5.47 -11.85
N ALA A 283 3.66 5.63 -11.18
CA ALA A 283 4.20 6.94 -10.88
C ALA A 283 5.69 7.05 -11.17
N ARG A 284 6.13 8.29 -11.41
CA ARG A 284 7.52 8.63 -11.69
C ARG A 284 8.01 9.74 -10.76
N THR A 285 9.31 9.80 -10.57
CA THR A 285 10.00 10.93 -9.96
C THR A 285 11.23 11.26 -10.79
N ASN A 286 11.63 12.54 -10.80
CA ASN A 286 12.88 12.98 -11.42
C ASN A 286 14.01 13.13 -10.41
N GLU A 287 13.74 12.84 -9.13
CA GLU A 287 14.78 12.88 -8.11
C GLU A 287 15.77 11.73 -8.33
N PRO A 288 17.08 12.03 -8.35
CA PRO A 288 18.09 11.01 -8.54
C PRO A 288 18.24 10.15 -7.28
N TRP A 289 18.70 8.91 -7.47
CA TRP A 289 19.10 8.02 -6.38
C TRP A 289 17.99 7.73 -5.35
N VAL A 290 16.73 7.74 -5.76
CA VAL A 290 15.63 7.46 -4.84
C VAL A 290 15.59 6.00 -4.43
N ALA A 291 15.48 5.79 -3.13
CA ALA A 291 15.12 4.52 -2.52
C ALA A 291 13.76 4.72 -1.85
N TYR A 292 12.86 3.75 -2.00
CA TYR A 292 11.51 3.86 -1.43
C TYR A 292 11.03 2.54 -0.85
N LYS A 293 10.15 2.66 0.14
CA LYS A 293 9.28 1.59 0.65
C LYS A 293 7.87 2.12 0.64
N TYR A 294 6.90 1.26 0.42
CA TYR A 294 5.52 1.66 0.38
C TYR A 294 4.61 0.62 1.02
N ASP A 295 3.48 1.12 1.52
CA ASP A 295 2.33 0.34 1.92
C ASP A 295 1.18 0.73 0.97
N ALA A 296 0.35 -0.24 0.59
CA ALA A 296 -0.76 -0.02 -0.34
C ALA A 296 -1.97 -0.86 0.08
N GLY A 297 -3.16 -0.31 -0.11
CA GLY A 297 -4.40 -1.02 0.18
C GLY A 297 -5.66 -0.27 -0.24
N LEU A 298 -6.79 -0.88 0.07
CA LEU A 298 -8.11 -0.27 -0.02
C LEU A 298 -8.64 -0.07 1.39
N LYS A 299 -9.11 1.15 1.71
CA LYS A 299 -9.80 1.46 2.96
C LYS A 299 -11.31 1.59 2.75
N GLY A 300 -12.09 1.42 3.81
CA GLY A 300 -13.56 1.55 3.77
C GLY A 300 -14.32 0.23 3.88
N PHE A 301 -13.64 -0.90 4.09
CA PHE A 301 -14.32 -2.17 4.37
C PHE A 301 -15.18 -2.07 5.63
N SER A 302 -16.43 -2.50 5.51
CA SER A 302 -17.35 -2.61 6.65
C SER A 302 -16.93 -3.78 7.53
N THR A 303 -16.77 -3.53 8.83
CA THR A 303 -16.54 -4.57 9.84
C THR A 303 -17.77 -5.45 10.08
N ALA A 304 -18.96 -5.05 9.60
CA ALA A 304 -20.13 -5.92 9.60
C ALA A 304 -20.10 -6.91 8.41
N ALA A 305 -19.66 -6.45 7.23
CA ALA A 305 -19.57 -7.31 6.04
C ALA A 305 -18.32 -8.20 6.06
N MET A 306 -17.21 -7.69 6.59
CA MET A 306 -15.92 -8.36 6.69
C MET A 306 -15.46 -8.31 8.16
N PRO A 307 -16.03 -9.12 9.07
CA PRO A 307 -15.80 -9.02 10.51
C PRO A 307 -14.44 -9.53 10.98
N LYS A 308 -13.65 -10.19 10.13
CA LYS A 308 -12.33 -10.68 10.52
C LYS A 308 -11.35 -10.70 9.36
N VAL A 309 -10.07 -10.67 9.72
CA VAL A 309 -8.95 -11.01 8.84
C VAL A 309 -8.31 -12.30 9.33
N VAL A 310 -8.00 -13.21 8.40
CA VAL A 310 -7.33 -14.47 8.66
C VAL A 310 -6.05 -14.57 7.82
N TRP A 311 -5.03 -15.24 8.36
CA TRP A 311 -3.78 -15.51 7.66
C TRP A 311 -3.10 -16.76 8.20
N ARG A 312 -2.17 -17.32 7.44
CA ARG A 312 -1.26 -18.36 7.97
C ARG A 312 0.01 -17.70 8.46
N ASP A 313 0.48 -18.02 9.65
CA ASP A 313 1.80 -17.54 10.10
C ASP A 313 2.96 -18.28 9.41
N THR A 314 4.19 -17.86 9.68
CA THR A 314 5.39 -18.48 9.09
C THR A 314 5.65 -19.92 9.56
N GLY A 315 5.01 -20.37 10.63
CA GLY A 315 4.99 -21.77 11.08
C GLY A 315 3.91 -22.61 10.39
N GLY A 316 3.04 -21.97 9.60
CA GLY A 316 1.97 -22.60 8.85
C GLY A 316 0.62 -22.63 9.56
N TRP A 317 0.52 -22.13 10.79
CA TRP A 317 -0.70 -22.15 11.60
C TRP A 317 -1.67 -21.04 11.21
N LEU A 318 -2.97 -21.33 11.26
CA LEU A 318 -4.01 -20.34 11.00
C LEU A 318 -4.11 -19.36 12.17
N GLN A 319 -4.07 -18.07 11.85
CA GLN A 319 -4.24 -16.95 12.75
C GLN A 319 -5.45 -16.14 12.32
N GLN A 320 -6.08 -15.44 13.26
CA GLN A 320 -7.22 -14.57 12.99
C GLN A 320 -7.20 -13.32 13.86
N HIS A 321 -7.78 -12.25 13.33
CA HIS A 321 -8.10 -11.02 14.07
C HIS A 321 -9.53 -10.62 13.76
N GLN A 322 -10.38 -10.55 14.79
CA GLN A 322 -11.76 -10.09 14.67
C GLN A 322 -11.83 -8.58 14.89
N PHE A 323 -12.59 -7.90 14.03
CA PHE A 323 -12.90 -6.49 14.19
C PHE A 323 -14.07 -6.28 15.16
N GLY A 324 -14.26 -5.04 15.61
CA GLY A 324 -15.30 -4.66 16.58
C GLY A 324 -14.75 -4.04 17.86
N GLY A 325 -13.43 -4.11 18.08
CA GLY A 325 -12.75 -3.36 19.13
C GLY A 325 -12.50 -1.88 18.76
N PRO A 326 -11.82 -1.12 19.64
CA PRO A 326 -11.41 0.25 19.36
C PRO A 326 -10.64 0.37 18.04
N LYS A 327 -10.86 1.46 17.31
CA LYS A 327 -10.15 1.72 16.06
C LYS A 327 -8.65 1.77 16.30
N ALA A 328 -7.89 0.94 15.60
CA ALA A 328 -6.44 1.00 15.62
C ALA A 328 -5.95 2.37 15.11
N VAL A 329 -4.99 2.96 15.82
CA VAL A 329 -4.39 4.27 15.49
C VAL A 329 -3.13 4.15 14.62
N GLY A 330 -2.75 2.94 14.23
CA GLY A 330 -1.58 2.67 13.40
C GLY A 330 -1.65 1.33 12.69
N LEU A 331 -0.71 1.11 11.76
CA LEU A 331 -0.58 -0.14 11.03
C LEU A 331 0.00 -1.24 11.94
N SER A 332 -0.49 -2.46 11.77
CA SER A 332 0.02 -3.64 12.47
C SER A 332 0.78 -4.54 11.50
N GLY A 333 2.07 -4.76 11.77
CA GLY A 333 2.88 -5.67 10.97
C GLY A 333 2.51 -7.13 11.25
N ILE A 334 2.19 -7.89 10.20
CA ILE A 334 1.81 -9.31 10.28
C ILE A 334 2.88 -10.17 9.60
N ARG A 335 3.28 -11.27 10.26
CA ARG A 335 4.15 -12.30 9.67
C ARG A 335 3.29 -13.38 9.01
N ALA A 336 2.86 -13.11 7.78
CA ALA A 336 2.05 -14.05 7.01
C ALA A 336 2.91 -14.92 6.08
N ALA A 337 2.70 -16.23 6.10
CA ALA A 337 3.21 -17.14 5.08
C ALA A 337 2.72 -16.69 3.71
N ASN A 338 3.62 -16.66 2.73
CA ASN A 338 3.37 -16.20 1.36
C ASN A 338 2.82 -14.76 1.26
N ARG A 339 2.86 -13.99 2.36
CA ARG A 339 2.34 -12.62 2.47
C ARG A 339 0.84 -12.48 2.16
N VAL A 340 0.06 -13.54 2.36
CA VAL A 340 -1.38 -13.53 2.09
C VAL A 340 -2.17 -13.19 3.34
N LEU A 341 -3.07 -12.21 3.22
CA LEU A 341 -4.10 -11.90 4.21
C LEU A 341 -5.47 -12.06 3.55
N VAL A 342 -6.47 -12.53 4.29
CA VAL A 342 -7.84 -12.70 3.79
C VAL A 342 -8.82 -12.00 4.72
N ALA A 343 -9.53 -10.99 4.21
CA ALA A 343 -10.74 -10.49 4.84
C ALA A 343 -11.88 -11.47 4.55
N GLU A 344 -12.50 -12.00 5.59
CA GLU A 344 -13.53 -13.04 5.48
C GLU A 344 -14.88 -12.51 5.96
N GLY A 345 -15.91 -12.69 5.13
CA GLY A 345 -17.29 -12.34 5.40
C GLY A 345 -18.27 -13.46 5.04
N PRO A 346 -19.52 -13.41 5.53
CA PRO A 346 -20.49 -14.47 5.31
C PRO A 346 -20.90 -14.63 3.84
N ARG A 347 -20.76 -13.56 3.03
CA ARG A 347 -21.13 -13.58 1.60
C ARG A 347 -19.92 -13.75 0.66
N GLY A 348 -18.70 -13.83 1.20
CA GLY A 348 -17.48 -13.98 0.41
C GLY A 348 -16.25 -13.45 1.13
N SER A 349 -15.10 -13.54 0.45
CA SER A 349 -13.80 -13.16 1.00
C SER A 349 -12.98 -12.37 0.00
N ILE A 350 -12.08 -11.52 0.48
CA ILE A 350 -11.07 -10.83 -0.33
C ILE A 350 -9.69 -11.19 0.21
N ALA A 351 -8.83 -11.72 -0.66
CA ALA A 351 -7.45 -12.00 -0.36
C ALA A 351 -6.52 -10.94 -0.96
N THR A 352 -5.43 -10.61 -0.27
CA THR A 352 -4.39 -9.70 -0.76
C THR A 352 -3.12 -10.48 -1.14
N PHE A 353 -2.48 -10.03 -2.23
CA PHE A 353 -1.25 -10.60 -2.76
C PHE A 353 -0.25 -9.46 -3.01
N PRO A 354 0.48 -9.01 -1.98
CA PRO A 354 1.46 -7.95 -2.14
C PRO A 354 2.66 -8.46 -2.97
N PRO A 355 3.27 -7.60 -3.79
CA PRO A 355 4.47 -7.96 -4.55
C PRO A 355 5.66 -8.32 -3.63
N PRO A 356 6.65 -9.08 -4.16
CA PRO A 356 7.82 -9.55 -3.42
C PRO A 356 8.77 -8.44 -2.93
#